data_AF-A0A8R7Q428-F1
#
_entry.id   AF-A0A8R7Q428-F1
#
_cell.length_a   1.000
_cell.length_b   1.000
_cell.length_c   1.000
_cell.angle_alpha   90.00
_cell.angle_beta   90.00
_cell.angle_gamma   90.00
#
_symmetry.space_group_name_H-M   'P 1'
#
loop_
_entity.id
_entity.type
_entity.pdbx_description
1 polymer ?
#
loop_
_entity_poly.entity_id
_entity_poly.type
_entity_poly.pdbx_seq_one_letter_code
_entity_poly.pdbx_strand_id
1 'polypeptide(L)'
;MYQAAGLVQGKRALSSRANNQTSPKAHQILVYCLFGVTAGVLAGLLGVGGGVVMGPLFLELGIHPQVSSATGSFAMMFSSSMAAVEYYLLKRFPVPYALFFTSLTFVAAIVGQRVARKLVNWLGRASFIIFILSSMIFVSAISLGGVGISKTTHKMARHEYMGFGNICNYHA
;
A
#
# COMPACT_ATOMS: atom_id res chain seq x y z
N MET A 1 4.63 8.61 -43.88
CA MET A 1 6.00 8.12 -43.58
C MET A 1 6.86 9.15 -42.82
N TYR A 2 6.30 9.93 -41.89
CA TYR A 2 7.05 11.00 -41.17
C TYR A 2 6.86 10.98 -39.63
N GLN A 3 6.16 10.00 -39.07
CA GLN A 3 6.01 9.84 -37.60
C GLN A 3 6.80 8.66 -37.02
N ALA A 4 7.50 7.88 -37.85
CA ALA A 4 8.24 6.70 -37.40
C ALA A 4 9.71 6.97 -37.02
N ALA A 5 10.30 8.09 -37.45
CA ALA A 5 11.70 8.42 -37.14
C ALA A 5 11.89 8.99 -35.71
N GLY A 6 10.84 9.54 -35.10
CA GLY A 6 10.89 10.11 -33.75
C GLY A 6 10.93 9.08 -32.62
N LEU A 7 10.62 7.81 -32.91
CA LEU A 7 10.62 6.71 -31.93
C LEU A 7 11.99 6.01 -31.78
N VAL A 8 12.96 6.33 -32.63
CA VAL A 8 14.31 5.72 -32.61
C VAL A 8 15.31 6.55 -31.78
N GLN A 9 15.04 7.84 -31.54
CA GLN A 9 15.84 8.68 -30.66
C GLN A 9 15.23 8.73 -29.26
N GLY A 10 15.46 7.65 -28.51
CA GLY A 10 15.31 7.65 -27.06
C GLY A 10 16.04 8.83 -26.41
N LYS A 11 15.59 9.22 -25.21
CA LYS A 11 16.20 10.17 -24.25
C LYS A 11 15.88 11.67 -24.30
N ARG A 12 15.18 12.27 -25.28
CA ARG A 12 15.15 13.75 -25.35
C ARG A 12 13.95 14.52 -24.76
N ALA A 13 12.76 13.94 -24.57
CA ALA A 13 11.61 14.73 -24.11
C ALA A 13 11.24 14.60 -22.61
N LEU A 14 11.69 13.54 -21.92
CA LEU A 14 11.39 13.32 -20.49
C LEU A 14 12.54 13.74 -19.53
N SER A 15 13.70 14.12 -20.06
CA SER A 15 14.88 14.46 -19.24
C SER A 15 15.10 15.98 -19.03
N SER A 16 14.30 16.85 -19.67
CA SER A 16 14.58 18.30 -19.67
C SER A 16 13.79 19.11 -18.63
N ARG A 17 12.84 18.51 -17.90
CA ARG A 17 12.12 19.17 -16.79
C ARG A 17 12.40 18.59 -15.40
N ALA A 18 13.30 17.62 -15.31
CA ALA A 18 13.84 17.11 -14.05
C ALA A 18 15.14 17.83 -13.61
N ASN A 19 15.55 18.88 -14.34
CA ASN A 19 16.82 19.59 -14.12
C ASN A 19 16.62 21.07 -13.73
N ASN A 20 15.56 21.41 -13.00
CA ASN A 20 15.44 22.76 -12.40
C ASN A 20 15.00 22.74 -10.93
N GLN A 21 15.17 21.59 -10.26
CA GLN A 21 15.17 21.48 -8.80
C GLN A 21 16.43 20.74 -8.35
N THR A 22 17.56 21.12 -8.95
CA THR A 22 18.90 20.80 -8.47
C THR A 22 19.16 21.57 -7.18
N SER A 23 18.59 21.09 -6.08
CA SER A 23 19.25 20.98 -4.77
C SER A 23 18.28 20.27 -3.80
N PRO A 24 18.01 18.96 -3.94
CA PRO A 24 17.49 18.23 -2.80
C PRO A 24 18.58 18.30 -1.73
N LYS A 25 18.42 19.15 -0.71
CA LYS A 25 19.33 19.14 0.44
C LYS A 25 19.44 17.69 0.89
N ALA A 26 20.64 17.17 1.16
CA ALA A 26 20.81 15.78 1.64
C ALA A 26 19.83 15.46 2.79
N HIS A 27 19.51 16.48 3.59
CA HIS A 27 18.44 16.49 4.58
C HIS A 27 17.06 16.05 4.07
N GLN A 28 16.57 16.53 2.93
CA GLN A 28 15.27 16.11 2.37
C GLN A 28 15.29 14.63 1.99
N ILE A 29 16.34 14.14 1.32
CA ILE A 29 16.45 12.72 0.95
C ILE A 29 16.49 11.83 2.20
N LEU A 30 17.22 12.27 3.23
CA LEU A 30 17.32 11.56 4.50
C LEU A 30 15.97 11.53 5.23
N VAL A 31 15.23 12.65 5.24
CA VAL A 31 13.87 12.72 5.81
C VAL A 31 12.90 11.81 5.05
N TYR A 32 12.94 11.80 3.71
CA TYR A 32 12.10 10.90 2.90
C TYR A 32 12.45 9.42 3.12
N CYS A 33 13.73 9.09 3.25
CA CYS A 33 14.18 7.73 3.53
C CYS A 33 13.70 7.28 4.92
N LEU A 34 13.84 8.13 5.95
CA LEU A 34 13.32 7.84 7.29
C LEU A 34 11.81 7.65 7.28
N PHE A 35 11.07 8.51 6.58
CA PHE A 35 9.61 8.40 6.47
C PHE A 35 9.19 7.14 5.69
N GLY A 36 9.92 6.79 4.63
CA GLY A 36 9.71 5.56 3.87
C GLY A 36 9.99 4.30 4.69
N VAL A 37 11.05 4.31 5.50
CA VAL A 37 11.38 3.20 6.42
C VAL A 37 10.32 3.06 7.51
N THR A 38 9.93 4.15 8.18
CA THR A 38 8.88 4.08 9.21
C THR A 38 7.55 3.65 8.63
N ALA A 39 7.13 4.22 7.49
CA ALA A 39 5.93 3.80 6.79
C ALA A 39 6.01 2.34 6.32
N GLY A 40 7.17 1.89 5.86
CA GLY A 40 7.41 0.50 5.46
C GLY A 40 7.35 -0.49 6.61
N VAL A 41 7.96 -0.17 7.76
CA VAL A 41 7.87 -0.97 8.99
C VAL A 41 6.43 -1.05 9.47
N LEU A 42 5.71 0.08 9.50
CA LEU A 42 4.30 0.11 9.87
C LEU A 42 3.43 -0.70 8.90
N ALA A 43 3.64 -0.54 7.59
CA ALA A 43 2.92 -1.29 6.56
C ALA A 43 3.23 -2.80 6.62
N GLY A 44 4.46 -3.17 6.96
CA GLY A 44 4.89 -4.55 7.17
C GLY A 44 4.25 -5.18 8.41
N LEU A 45 4.22 -4.46 9.53
CA LEU A 45 3.52 -4.88 10.75
C LEU A 45 2.01 -5.06 10.53
N LEU A 46 1.41 -4.20 9.72
CA LEU A 46 0.00 -4.28 9.33
C LEU A 46 -0.27 -5.36 8.27
N GLY A 47 0.76 -5.95 7.66
CA GLY A 47 0.64 -7.00 6.64
C GLY A 47 0.05 -6.52 5.31
N VAL A 48 0.04 -5.21 5.04
CA VAL A 48 -0.62 -4.60 3.86
C VAL A 48 0.19 -4.81 2.58
N GLY A 49 1.46 -5.20 2.69
CA GLY A 49 2.40 -5.27 1.56
C GLY A 49 2.84 -3.87 1.12
N GLY A 50 4.14 -3.64 0.98
CA GLY A 50 4.75 -2.30 0.89
C GLY A 50 4.36 -1.40 -0.30
N GLY A 51 3.42 -1.79 -1.16
CA GLY A 51 3.06 -0.98 -2.33
C GLY A 51 2.17 0.24 -2.03
N VAL A 52 1.59 0.35 -0.84
CA VAL A 52 1.01 1.63 -0.34
C VAL A 52 2.11 2.70 -0.21
N VAL A 53 3.35 2.30 0.09
CA VAL A 53 4.51 3.20 0.23
C VAL A 53 5.17 3.45 -1.12
N MET A 54 5.24 2.46 -2.02
CA MET A 54 5.87 2.61 -3.34
C MET A 54 5.12 3.60 -4.26
N GLY A 55 3.80 3.71 -4.13
CA GLY A 55 2.99 4.65 -4.92
C GLY A 55 3.44 6.11 -4.82
N PRO A 56 3.38 6.75 -3.63
CA PRO A 56 3.81 8.14 -3.46
C PRO A 56 5.31 8.31 -3.73
N LEU A 57 6.14 7.34 -3.33
CA LEU A 57 7.60 7.41 -3.49
C LEU A 57 8.02 7.46 -4.98
N PHE A 58 7.34 6.71 -5.84
CA PHE A 58 7.58 6.79 -7.28
C PHE A 58 7.02 8.05 -7.95
N LEU A 59 5.92 8.61 -7.42
CA LEU A 59 5.40 9.91 -7.86
C LEU A 59 6.36 11.05 -7.52
N GLU A 60 6.99 11.01 -6.34
CA GLU A 60 8.00 11.99 -5.92
C GLU A 60 9.30 11.88 -6.72
N LEU A 61 9.66 10.67 -7.16
CA LEU A 61 10.80 10.45 -8.07
C LEU A 61 10.52 10.86 -9.53
N GLY A 62 9.31 11.35 -9.84
CA GLY A 62 8.94 11.82 -11.18
C GLY A 62 8.82 10.69 -12.22
N ILE A 63 8.66 9.44 -11.77
CA ILE A 63 8.56 8.27 -12.65
C ILE A 63 7.14 8.15 -13.21
N HIS A 64 7.02 7.79 -14.49
CA HIS A 64 5.72 7.61 -15.14
C HIS A 64 4.86 6.61 -14.34
N PRO A 65 3.62 6.99 -13.93
CA PRO A 65 2.81 6.23 -12.97
C PRO A 65 2.48 4.82 -13.44
N GLN A 66 2.47 4.60 -14.75
CA GLN A 66 2.21 3.29 -15.35
C GLN A 66 3.35 2.29 -15.10
N VAL A 67 4.61 2.75 -15.11
CA VAL A 67 5.78 1.87 -14.87
C VAL A 67 5.92 1.62 -13.37
N SER A 68 5.72 2.66 -12.56
CA SER A 68 5.70 2.57 -11.09
C SER A 68 4.67 1.54 -10.60
N SER A 69 3.43 1.61 -11.12
CA SER A 69 2.36 0.70 -10.74
C SER A 69 2.67 -0.76 -11.11
N ALA A 70 3.29 -0.98 -12.28
CA ALA A 70 3.73 -2.31 -12.70
C ALA A 70 4.80 -2.85 -11.73
N THR A 71 5.86 -2.09 -11.49
CA THR A 71 6.97 -2.48 -10.59
C THR A 71 6.47 -2.75 -9.16
N GLY A 72 5.60 -1.88 -8.63
CA GLY A 72 5.02 -2.05 -7.29
C GLY A 72 4.18 -3.33 -7.18
N SER A 73 3.40 -3.65 -8.21
CA SER A 73 2.58 -4.87 -8.26
C SER A 73 3.45 -6.14 -8.31
N PHE A 74 4.54 -6.12 -9.08
CA PHE A 74 5.51 -7.22 -9.11
C PHE A 74 6.20 -7.42 -7.76
N ALA A 75 6.65 -6.34 -7.12
CA ALA A 75 7.27 -6.41 -5.80
C ALA A 75 6.30 -6.96 -4.73
N MET A 76 5.03 -6.52 -4.76
CA MET A 76 3.99 -7.08 -3.88
C MET A 76 3.75 -8.58 -4.13
N MET A 77 3.69 -9.01 -5.38
CA MET A 77 3.49 -10.43 -5.73
C MET A 77 4.63 -11.30 -5.22
N PHE A 78 5.87 -10.82 -5.33
CA PHE A 78 7.04 -11.52 -4.82
C PHE A 78 7.03 -11.62 -3.29
N SER A 79 6.80 -10.50 -2.60
CA SER A 79 6.76 -10.45 -1.13
C SER A 79 5.62 -11.31 -0.54
N SER A 80 4.44 -11.29 -1.16
CA SER A 80 3.31 -12.12 -0.73
C SER A 80 3.55 -13.61 -0.95
N SER A 81 4.22 -14.00 -2.04
CA SER A 81 4.61 -15.39 -2.29
C SER A 81 5.60 -15.89 -1.24
N MET A 82 6.59 -15.07 -0.90
CA MET A 82 7.55 -15.38 0.16
C MET A 82 6.85 -15.57 1.52
N ALA A 83 5.93 -14.66 1.89
CA ALA A 83 5.15 -14.78 3.11
C ALA A 83 4.29 -16.05 3.12
N ALA A 84 3.63 -16.39 2.01
CA ALA A 84 2.83 -17.61 1.90
C ALA A 84 3.67 -18.88 2.14
N VAL A 85 4.90 -18.93 1.60
CA VAL A 85 5.85 -20.03 1.82
C VAL A 85 6.27 -20.11 3.29
N GLU A 86 6.59 -18.99 3.92
CA GLU A 86 6.93 -18.93 5.34
C GLU A 86 5.79 -19.46 6.23
N TYR A 87 4.57 -18.98 6.00
CA TYR A 87 3.39 -19.44 6.73
C TYR A 87 3.07 -20.93 6.51
N TYR A 88 3.37 -21.45 5.32
CA TYR A 88 3.24 -22.88 5.03
C TYR A 88 4.27 -23.71 5.80
N LEU A 89 5.53 -23.26 5.87
CA LEU A 89 6.63 -23.91 6.61
C LEU A 89 6.36 -23.97 8.13
N LEU A 90 5.71 -22.95 8.70
CA LEU A 90 5.36 -22.90 10.12
C LEU A 90 4.27 -23.92 10.53
N LYS A 91 3.69 -24.71 9.59
CA LYS A 91 2.70 -25.79 9.81
C LYS A 91 1.46 -25.39 10.65
N ARG A 92 1.21 -24.09 10.81
CA ARG A 92 0.16 -23.55 11.68
C ARG A 92 -1.12 -23.17 10.92
N PHE A 93 -1.29 -23.69 9.70
CA PHE A 93 -2.27 -23.18 8.74
C PHE A 93 -3.40 -24.18 8.47
N PRO A 94 -4.67 -23.83 8.77
CA PRO A 94 -5.81 -24.56 8.22
C PRO A 94 -5.93 -24.24 6.73
N VAL A 95 -5.30 -25.07 5.90
CA VAL A 95 -5.28 -24.99 4.42
C VAL A 95 -6.63 -24.67 3.76
N PRO A 96 -7.79 -25.23 4.18
CA PRO A 96 -9.06 -24.93 3.51
C PRO A 96 -9.49 -23.47 3.63
N TYR A 97 -9.24 -22.82 4.78
CA TYR A 97 -9.59 -21.40 4.96
C TYR A 97 -8.71 -20.50 4.08
N ALA A 98 -7.42 -20.81 4.00
CA ALA A 98 -6.50 -20.06 3.15
C ALA A 98 -6.94 -20.06 1.69
N LEU A 99 -7.21 -21.24 1.14
CA LEU A 99 -7.66 -21.38 -0.26
C LEU A 99 -8.97 -20.63 -0.53
N PHE A 100 -9.91 -20.67 0.41
CA PHE A 100 -11.17 -19.94 0.30
C PHE A 100 -10.95 -18.42 0.23
N PHE A 101 -10.17 -17.87 1.17
CA PHE A 101 -9.87 -16.43 1.17
C PHE A 101 -9.03 -16.00 -0.04
N THR A 102 -8.05 -16.80 -0.47
CA THR A 102 -7.27 -16.53 -1.69
C THR A 102 -8.18 -16.48 -2.92
N SER A 103 -9.10 -17.43 -3.06
CA SER A 103 -10.04 -17.45 -4.20
C SER A 103 -10.97 -16.24 -4.17
N LEU A 104 -11.51 -15.91 -3.00
CA LEU A 104 -12.42 -14.77 -2.82
C LEU A 104 -11.72 -13.43 -3.13
N THR A 105 -10.53 -13.23 -2.59
CA THR A 105 -9.74 -12.01 -2.81
C THR A 105 -9.25 -11.88 -4.24
N PHE A 106 -8.90 -12.99 -4.90
CA PHE A 106 -8.51 -12.99 -6.31
C PHE A 106 -9.67 -12.54 -7.21
N VAL A 107 -10.88 -13.08 -7.01
CA VAL A 107 -12.07 -12.66 -7.75
C VAL A 107 -12.39 -11.19 -7.48
N ALA A 108 -12.37 -10.77 -6.22
CA ALA A 108 -12.61 -9.39 -5.83
C ALA A 108 -11.57 -8.42 -6.46
N ALA A 109 -10.30 -8.81 -6.50
CA ALA A 109 -9.23 -8.00 -7.10
C ALA A 109 -9.42 -7.84 -8.61
N ILE A 110 -9.75 -8.91 -9.34
CA ILE A 110 -10.00 -8.83 -10.78
C ILE A 110 -11.19 -7.92 -11.07
N VAL A 111 -12.31 -8.10 -10.35
CA VAL A 111 -13.51 -7.27 -10.52
C VAL A 111 -13.21 -5.81 -10.17
N GLY A 112 -12.58 -5.57 -9.02
CA GLY A 112 -12.20 -4.23 -8.56
C GLY A 112 -11.27 -3.52 -9.55
N GLN A 113 -10.24 -4.19 -10.07
CA GLN A 113 -9.34 -3.61 -11.07
C GLN A 113 -10.04 -3.32 -12.41
N ARG A 114 -10.97 -4.18 -12.85
CA ARG A 114 -11.76 -3.92 -14.07
C ARG A 114 -12.67 -2.71 -13.90
N VAL A 115 -13.38 -2.63 -12.78
CA VAL A 115 -14.26 -1.51 -12.45
C VAL A 115 -13.46 -0.22 -12.32
N ALA A 116 -12.35 -0.23 -11.59
CA ALA A 116 -11.48 0.93 -11.41
C ALA A 116 -10.92 1.44 -12.75
N ARG A 117 -10.42 0.54 -13.61
CA ARG A 117 -9.94 0.92 -14.96
C ARG A 117 -11.05 1.48 -15.84
N LYS A 118 -12.24 0.85 -15.82
CA LYS A 118 -13.38 1.32 -16.61
C LYS A 118 -13.86 2.69 -16.15
N LEU A 119 -13.86 2.93 -14.84
CA LEU A 119 -14.22 4.22 -14.24
C LEU A 119 -13.22 5.32 -14.61
N VAL A 120 -11.91 5.02 -14.57
CA VAL A 120 -10.86 5.95 -15.00
C VAL A 120 -11.00 6.29 -16.48
N ASN A 121 -11.22 5.30 -17.35
CA ASN A 121 -11.38 5.52 -18.78
C ASN A 121 -12.66 6.29 -19.15
N TRP A 122 -13.74 6.13 -18.37
CA TRP A 122 -15.01 6.82 -18.63
C TRP A 122 -14.95 8.32 -18.28
N LEU A 123 -14.12 8.72 -17.31
CA LEU A 123 -14.14 10.08 -16.74
C LEU A 123 -12.87 10.91 -16.99
N GLY A 124 -11.74 10.30 -17.36
CA GLY A 124 -10.56 10.98 -17.93
C GLY A 124 -9.87 12.04 -17.06
N ARG A 125 -10.20 12.20 -15.77
CA ARG A 125 -9.62 13.23 -14.87
C ARG A 125 -8.94 12.62 -13.64
N ALA A 126 -7.73 13.11 -13.33
CA ALA A 126 -6.90 12.66 -12.21
C ALA A 126 -7.54 12.84 -10.81
N SER A 127 -8.48 13.78 -10.66
CA SER A 127 -9.17 14.06 -9.39
C SER A 127 -9.91 12.85 -8.79
N PHE A 128 -10.38 11.92 -9.64
CA PHE A 128 -11.14 10.76 -9.17
C PHE A 128 -10.29 9.67 -8.51
N ILE A 129 -9.02 9.54 -8.88
CA ILE A 129 -8.10 8.57 -8.24
C ILE A 129 -7.97 8.91 -6.75
N ILE A 130 -7.82 10.21 -6.45
CA ILE A 130 -7.74 10.74 -5.09
C ILE A 130 -9.07 10.52 -4.34
N PHE A 131 -10.21 10.72 -5.01
CA PHE A 131 -11.52 10.46 -4.43
C PHE A 131 -11.70 8.98 -4.03
N ILE A 132 -11.32 8.05 -4.90
CA ILE A 132 -11.38 6.60 -4.61
C ILE A 132 -10.47 6.25 -3.42
N LEU A 133 -9.22 6.72 -3.43
CA LEU A 133 -8.27 6.52 -2.32
C LEU A 133 -8.85 7.05 -0.99
N SER A 134 -9.38 8.27 -1.01
CA SER A 134 -9.97 8.90 0.17
C SER A 134 -11.18 8.12 0.69
N SER A 135 -12.09 7.71 -0.20
CA SER A 135 -13.26 6.91 0.19
C SER A 135 -12.87 5.57 0.81
N MET A 136 -11.85 4.90 0.27
CA MET A 136 -11.36 3.64 0.81
C MET A 136 -10.76 3.81 2.21
N ILE A 137 -9.95 4.86 2.41
CA ILE A 137 -9.38 5.19 3.71
C ILE A 137 -10.49 5.50 4.73
N PHE A 138 -11.50 6.27 4.32
CA PHE A 138 -12.63 6.64 5.17
C PHE A 138 -13.43 5.41 5.62
N VAL A 139 -13.80 4.52 4.69
CA VAL A 139 -14.51 3.27 5.00
C VAL A 139 -13.68 2.36 5.92
N SER A 140 -12.37 2.30 5.69
CA SER A 140 -11.45 1.52 6.52
C SER A 140 -11.37 2.07 7.94
N ALA A 141 -11.25 3.40 8.08
CA ALA A 141 -11.22 4.08 9.37
C ALA A 141 -12.53 3.88 10.16
N ILE A 142 -13.68 3.97 9.51
CA ILE A 142 -14.98 3.73 10.15
C ILE A 142 -15.11 2.27 10.60
N SER A 143 -14.76 1.31 9.74
CA SER A 143 -14.87 -0.12 10.09
C SER A 143 -13.94 -0.50 11.24
N LEU A 144 -12.67 -0.10 11.17
CA LEU A 144 -11.69 -0.39 12.22
C LEU A 144 -12.03 0.34 13.53
N GLY A 145 -12.41 1.62 13.44
CA GLY A 145 -12.86 2.39 14.59
C GLY A 145 -14.09 1.78 15.25
N GLY A 146 -15.11 1.42 14.46
CA GLY A 146 -16.34 0.79 14.94
C GLY A 146 -16.09 -0.55 15.61
N VAL A 147 -15.31 -1.45 14.97
CA VAL A 147 -14.95 -2.74 15.57
C VAL A 147 -14.09 -2.56 16.81
N GLY A 148 -13.15 -1.61 16.82
CA GLY A 148 -12.32 -1.28 17.97
C GLY A 148 -13.13 -0.82 19.17
N ILE A 149 -14.05 0.14 18.97
CA ILE A 149 -14.93 0.65 20.03
C ILE A 149 -15.83 -0.48 20.56
N SER A 150 -16.43 -1.28 19.66
CA SER A 150 -17.31 -2.39 20.07
C SER A 150 -16.59 -3.41 20.96
N LYS A 151 -15.34 -3.78 20.62
CA LYS A 151 -14.55 -4.71 21.42
C LYS A 151 -14.11 -4.11 22.75
N THR A 152 -13.77 -2.83 22.79
CA THR A 152 -13.38 -2.14 24.02
C THR A 152 -14.55 -2.03 25.00
N THR A 153 -15.74 -1.63 24.52
CA THR A 153 -16.93 -1.53 25.37
C THR A 153 -17.39 -2.90 25.90
N HIS A 154 -17.29 -3.96 25.09
CA HIS A 154 -17.61 -5.31 25.55
C HIS A 154 -16.60 -5.82 26.60
N LYS A 155 -15.30 -5.55 26.43
CA LYS A 155 -14.27 -5.90 27.42
C LYS A 155 -14.42 -5.12 28.74
N MET A 156 -14.80 -3.85 28.67
CA MET A 156 -15.15 -3.02 29.84
C MET A 156 -16.32 -3.63 30.63
N ALA A 157 -17.38 -4.06 29.94
CA ALA A 157 -18.58 -4.61 30.56
C ALA A 157 -18.35 -5.95 31.29
N ARG A 158 -17.30 -6.70 30.93
CA ARG A 158 -16.94 -7.96 31.57
C ARG A 158 -15.82 -7.84 32.62
N HIS A 159 -15.39 -6.61 32.96
CA HIS A 159 -14.22 -6.37 33.83
C HIS A 159 -12.98 -7.19 33.42
N GLU A 160 -12.81 -7.48 32.13
CA GLU A 160 -11.64 -8.21 31.63
C GLU A 160 -10.44 -7.29 31.47
N TYR A 161 -9.26 -7.79 31.83
CA TYR A 161 -7.98 -7.08 31.74
C TYR A 161 -7.76 -6.54 30.31
N MET A 162 -7.65 -5.22 30.17
CA MET A 162 -7.51 -4.55 28.86
C MET A 162 -6.10 -4.64 28.25
N GLY A 163 -5.22 -5.47 28.84
CA GLY A 163 -3.84 -5.64 28.37
C GLY A 163 -2.87 -4.56 28.85
N PHE A 164 -3.33 -3.55 29.59
CA PHE A 164 -2.45 -2.63 30.32
C PHE A 164 -1.96 -3.34 31.59
N GLY A 165 -0.69 -3.71 31.60
CA GLY A 165 -0.02 -4.20 32.80
C GLY A 165 -0.09 -3.17 33.92
N ASN A 166 -0.11 -3.65 35.17
CA ASN A 166 -0.13 -2.78 36.34
C ASN A 166 1.20 -2.01 36.42
N ILE A 167 1.20 -0.74 36.04
CA ILE A 167 2.34 0.19 36.18
C ILE A 167 2.85 0.29 37.62
N CYS A 168 2.07 -0.18 38.60
CA CYS A 168 2.39 -0.18 40.02
C CYS A 168 3.14 -1.43 40.52
N ASN A 169 3.43 -2.42 39.68
CA ASN A 169 4.23 -3.60 40.07
C ASN A 169 5.61 -3.59 39.41
N TYR A 170 6.30 -2.45 39.49
CA TYR A 170 7.73 -2.31 39.20
C TYR A 170 8.45 -1.99 40.51
N HIS A 171 8.48 -2.97 41.41
CA HIS A 171 9.28 -2.90 42.63
C HIS A 171 9.76 -4.30 43.01
N ALA A 172 11.02 -4.57 42.65
CA ALA A 172 12.00 -5.55 43.18
C ALA A 172 12.78 -6.21 42.02
#